data_AF-A0A0E4H677-F1
#
_entry.id   AF-A0A0E4H677-F1
#
_cell.length_a   1.000
_cell.length_b   1.000
_cell.length_c   1.000
_cell.angle_alpha   90.00
_cell.angle_beta   90.00
_cell.angle_gamma   90.00
#
_symmetry.space_group_name_H-M   'P 1'
#
loop_
_entity.id
_entity.type
_entity.pdbx_description
1 polymer ?
#
loop_
_entity_poly.entity_id
_entity_poly.type
_entity_poly.pdbx_seq_one_letter_code
_entity_poly.pdbx_strand_id
1 'polypeptide(L)'
;MNIKRVMIVGTMIVAISFGGTAWGKPAVNASPVAKWSATSVADKDDLLKALNQSSDEELYDALYDGKSLMDIAEESGGNIANVIDLQVSQLTEQLDQRLASGSITRQQYAAQKAELKEIVTQSVMTSFG
;
A
#
# COMPACT_ATOMS: atom_id res chain seq x y z
N MET A 1 -33.47 10.04 -18.75
CA MET A 1 -34.15 8.87 -19.35
C MET A 1 -33.13 8.14 -20.22
N ASN A 2 -32.94 6.84 -19.97
CA ASN A 2 -31.82 6.02 -20.45
C ASN A 2 -32.05 5.44 -21.86
N ILE A 3 -30.99 5.41 -22.68
CA ILE A 3 -30.88 4.55 -23.87
C ILE A 3 -29.56 3.76 -23.74
N LYS A 4 -29.60 2.56 -23.16
CA LYS A 4 -29.66 1.25 -23.86
C LYS A 4 -28.57 1.14 -24.94
N ARG A 5 -27.40 0.59 -24.57
CA ARG A 5 -27.03 -0.82 -24.85
C ARG A 5 -27.01 -1.14 -26.35
N VAL A 6 -25.94 -0.78 -27.07
CA VAL A 6 -25.41 -1.52 -28.23
C VAL A 6 -23.94 -1.12 -28.41
N MET A 7 -23.01 -1.96 -27.95
CA MET A 7 -21.85 -2.34 -28.76
C MET A 7 -21.26 -3.63 -28.17
N ILE A 8 -21.75 -4.75 -28.68
CA ILE A 8 -21.09 -6.05 -28.65
C ILE A 8 -20.02 -5.99 -29.74
N VAL A 9 -18.73 -6.02 -29.40
CA VAL A 9 -17.67 -6.57 -30.28
C VAL A 9 -16.48 -7.01 -29.40
N GLY A 10 -16.05 -8.26 -29.54
CA GLY A 10 -14.73 -8.74 -29.09
C GLY A 10 -14.76 -9.77 -27.96
N THR A 11 -15.40 -10.94 -28.11
CA THR A 11 -14.68 -12.20 -28.41
C THR A 11 -13.20 -12.22 -28.04
N MET A 12 -12.87 -12.71 -26.83
CA MET A 12 -11.71 -13.57 -26.62
C MET A 12 -11.94 -14.46 -25.39
N ILE A 13 -12.73 -15.51 -25.58
CA ILE A 13 -12.67 -16.67 -24.68
C ILE A 13 -11.42 -17.44 -25.09
N VAL A 14 -10.32 -17.25 -24.36
CA VAL A 14 -9.21 -18.22 -24.40
C VAL A 14 -9.62 -19.36 -23.47
N ALA A 15 -10.28 -20.35 -24.06
CA ALA A 15 -10.45 -21.66 -23.45
C ALA A 15 -9.07 -22.30 -23.34
N ILE A 16 -8.40 -22.13 -22.20
CA ILE A 16 -7.31 -23.02 -21.83
C ILE A 16 -7.96 -24.29 -21.28
N SER A 17 -8.34 -25.16 -22.20
CA SER A 17 -8.53 -26.59 -21.93
C SER A 17 -7.17 -27.18 -21.55
N PHE A 18 -6.89 -27.25 -20.25
CA PHE A 18 -6.05 -28.31 -19.73
C PHE A 18 -6.96 -29.44 -19.27
N GLY A 19 -7.08 -30.46 -20.13
CA GLY A 19 -7.70 -31.73 -19.77
C GLY A 19 -6.85 -32.44 -18.72
N GLY A 20 -7.50 -32.90 -17.66
CA GLY A 20 -6.87 -33.59 -16.54
C GLY A 20 -7.89 -34.01 -15.49
N THR A 21 -8.75 -34.96 -15.84
CA THR A 21 -9.66 -35.66 -14.92
C THR A 21 -8.85 -36.53 -13.95
N ALA A 22 -8.86 -36.25 -12.64
CA ALA A 22 -8.81 -37.25 -11.56
C ALA A 22 -8.81 -36.63 -10.15
N TRP A 23 -9.92 -36.86 -9.44
CA TRP A 23 -10.02 -37.18 -8.00
C TRP A 23 -9.12 -36.46 -6.97
N GLY A 24 -9.79 -35.70 -6.09
CA GLY A 24 -9.49 -35.75 -4.65
C GLY A 24 -9.12 -34.42 -4.00
N LYS A 25 -10.08 -33.88 -3.25
CA LYS A 25 -10.00 -32.93 -2.10
C LYS A 25 -10.60 -31.53 -2.38
N PRO A 26 -11.72 -31.16 -1.74
CA PRO A 26 -12.10 -29.77 -1.61
C PRO A 26 -11.26 -29.19 -0.47
N ALA A 27 -10.07 -28.70 -0.79
CA ALA A 27 -9.40 -27.70 0.03
C ALA A 27 -9.26 -26.46 -0.85
N VAL A 28 -10.41 -25.80 -1.06
CA VAL A 28 -10.44 -24.42 -1.51
C VAL A 28 -9.82 -23.59 -0.38
N ASN A 29 -8.49 -23.53 -0.35
CA ASN A 29 -7.81 -22.46 0.35
C ASN A 29 -7.99 -21.21 -0.51
N ALA A 30 -9.20 -20.65 -0.44
CA ALA A 30 -9.51 -19.31 -0.89
C ALA A 30 -8.64 -18.38 -0.05
N SER A 31 -7.44 -18.09 -0.55
CA SER A 31 -6.63 -17.01 0.00
C SER A 31 -7.48 -15.74 -0.12
N PRO A 32 -7.83 -15.08 0.99
CA PRO A 32 -8.77 -13.98 0.96
C PRO A 32 -8.09 -12.78 0.30
N VAL A 33 -8.46 -12.50 -0.95
CA VAL A 33 -8.18 -11.20 -1.61
C VAL A 33 -8.91 -10.03 -0.90
N ALA A 34 -9.77 -10.32 0.08
CA ALA A 34 -10.57 -9.35 0.82
C ALA A 34 -9.83 -8.65 1.98
N LYS A 35 -8.52 -8.40 1.90
CA LYS A 35 -7.78 -7.69 2.98
C LYS A 35 -6.96 -6.49 2.54
N TRP A 36 -7.03 -6.07 1.27
CA TRP A 36 -6.28 -4.91 0.78
C TRP A 36 -7.00 -3.58 1.03
N SER A 37 -8.34 -3.55 1.02
CA SER A 37 -9.09 -2.28 1.07
C SER A 37 -9.40 -1.77 2.48
N ALA A 38 -9.21 -2.58 3.52
CA ALA A 38 -9.49 -2.16 4.90
C ALA A 38 -8.25 -1.56 5.61
N THR A 39 -7.03 -1.95 5.20
CA THR A 39 -5.80 -1.40 5.80
C THR A 39 -5.55 0.02 5.33
N SER A 40 -5.70 0.30 4.02
CA SER A 40 -5.35 1.60 3.43
C SER A 40 -6.13 2.80 3.97
N VAL A 41 -7.30 2.58 4.56
CA VAL A 41 -8.10 3.66 5.19
C VAL A 41 -7.63 3.90 6.62
N ALA A 42 -7.45 2.83 7.41
CA ALA A 42 -6.93 2.93 8.77
C ALA A 42 -5.48 3.47 8.81
N ASP A 43 -4.65 3.02 7.86
CA ASP A 43 -3.28 3.48 7.66
C ASP A 43 -3.19 4.97 7.37
N LYS A 44 -4.18 5.52 6.65
CA LYS A 44 -4.24 6.94 6.29
C LYS A 44 -4.71 7.78 7.47
N ASP A 45 -5.72 7.31 8.21
CA ASP A 45 -6.18 7.94 9.44
C ASP A 45 -5.07 8.02 10.50
N ASP A 46 -4.25 6.96 10.62
CA ASP A 46 -3.15 6.93 11.57
C ASP A 46 -1.98 7.85 11.17
N LEU A 47 -1.75 8.04 9.87
CA LEU A 47 -0.81 9.04 9.37
C LEU A 47 -1.28 10.46 9.70
N LEU A 48 -2.55 10.78 9.43
CA LEU A 48 -3.12 12.09 9.76
C LEU A 48 -3.05 12.37 11.26
N LYS A 49 -3.39 11.40 12.11
CA LYS A 49 -3.26 11.51 13.57
C LYS A 49 -1.80 11.75 13.99
N ALA A 50 -0.85 11.03 13.39
CA ALA A 50 0.56 11.20 13.70
C ALA A 50 1.08 12.59 13.29
N LEU A 51 0.59 13.13 12.17
CA LEU A 51 0.90 14.48 11.71
C LEU A 51 0.09 15.58 12.42
N ASN A 52 -0.87 15.20 13.28
CA ASN A 52 -1.87 16.10 13.86
C ASN A 52 -2.65 16.91 12.80
N GLN A 53 -2.92 16.28 11.66
CA GLN A 53 -3.68 16.84 10.55
C GLN A 53 -5.13 16.42 10.64
N SER A 54 -6.04 17.33 10.30
CA SER A 54 -7.49 17.08 10.38
C SER A 54 -8.08 16.67 9.04
N SER A 55 -7.40 16.98 7.93
CA SER A 55 -7.85 16.70 6.57
C SER A 55 -6.74 16.13 5.69
N ASP A 56 -7.13 15.19 4.85
CA ASP A 56 -6.29 14.68 3.76
C ASP A 56 -5.98 15.75 2.71
N GLU A 57 -6.92 16.65 2.44
CA GLU A 57 -6.72 17.75 1.50
C GLU A 57 -5.64 18.71 2.00
N GLU A 58 -5.63 19.04 3.30
CA GLU A 58 -4.62 19.93 3.90
C GLU A 58 -3.21 19.32 3.81
N LEU A 59 -3.10 18.01 4.07
CA LEU A 59 -1.86 17.26 3.88
C LEU A 59 -1.43 17.26 2.41
N TYR A 60 -2.35 17.04 1.48
CA TYR A 60 -2.05 17.03 0.05
C TYR A 60 -1.58 18.40 -0.44
N ASP A 61 -2.26 19.47 -0.06
CA ASP A 61 -1.89 20.84 -0.44
C ASP A 61 -0.52 21.21 0.13
N ALA A 62 -0.24 20.86 1.38
CA ALA A 62 1.07 21.10 1.98
C ALA A 62 2.21 20.35 1.25
N LEU A 63 1.98 19.09 0.86
CA LEU A 63 2.94 18.33 0.06
C LEU A 63 3.09 18.91 -1.36
N TYR A 64 1.99 19.40 -1.95
CA TYR A 64 1.99 20.06 -3.26
C TYR A 64 2.75 21.38 -3.25
N ASP A 65 2.67 22.12 -2.14
CA ASP A 65 3.45 23.33 -1.87
C ASP A 65 4.93 23.03 -1.58
N GLY A 66 5.32 21.75 -1.61
CA GLY A 66 6.69 21.29 -1.47
C GLY A 66 7.13 21.05 -0.03
N LYS A 67 6.26 21.18 0.98
CA LYS A 67 6.62 20.89 2.38
C LYS A 67 6.93 19.40 2.55
N SER A 68 7.90 19.09 3.41
CA SER A 68 8.15 17.70 3.82
C SER A 68 7.17 17.26 4.90
N LEU A 69 7.03 15.95 5.12
CA LEU A 69 6.22 15.43 6.23
C LEU A 69 6.75 15.87 7.59
N MET A 70 8.07 16.10 7.70
CA MET A 70 8.69 16.71 8.87
C MET A 70 8.20 18.14 9.08
N ASP A 71 8.24 18.98 8.04
CA ASP A 71 7.78 20.37 8.14
C ASP A 71 6.30 20.45 8.56
N ILE A 72 5.46 19.58 7.99
CA ILE A 72 4.03 19.50 8.30
C ILE A 72 3.81 19.09 9.75
N ALA A 73 4.56 18.09 10.23
CA ALA A 73 4.49 17.66 11.63
C ALA A 73 4.96 18.77 12.58
N GLU A 74 6.05 19.47 12.27
CA GLU A 74 6.55 20.58 13.10
C GLU A 74 5.56 21.75 13.17
N GLU A 75 4.93 22.11 12.06
CA GLU A 75 3.93 23.18 12.00
C GLU A 75 2.65 22.83 12.76
N SER A 76 2.25 21.57 12.71
CA SER A 76 0.99 21.08 13.29
C SER A 76 1.15 20.54 14.72
N GLY A 77 2.38 20.42 15.23
CA GLY A 77 2.66 19.75 16.51
C GLY A 77 2.48 18.23 16.47
N GLY A 78 2.62 17.63 15.29
CA GLY A 78 2.61 16.18 15.09
C GLY A 78 3.86 15.49 15.63
N ASN A 79 3.79 14.17 15.72
CA ASN A 79 4.90 13.33 16.15
C ASN A 79 5.56 12.64 14.94
N ILE A 80 6.68 13.21 14.51
CA ILE A 80 7.42 12.69 13.36
C ILE A 80 7.99 11.28 13.58
N ALA A 81 8.33 10.92 14.82
CA ALA A 81 8.79 9.57 15.14
C ALA A 81 7.66 8.54 14.93
N ASN A 82 6.42 8.88 15.30
CA ASN A 82 5.26 8.03 15.04
C ASN A 82 5.01 7.87 13.53
N VAL A 83 5.20 8.94 12.74
CA VAL A 83 5.09 8.87 11.27
C VAL A 83 6.12 7.89 10.68
N ILE A 84 7.38 8.00 11.12
CA ILE A 84 8.46 7.11 10.69
C ILE A 84 8.16 5.66 11.07
N ASP A 85 7.79 5.42 12.32
CA ASP A 85 7.51 4.06 12.81
C ASP A 85 6.30 3.44 12.09
N LEU A 86 5.26 4.23 11.83
CA LEU A 86 4.08 3.82 11.06
C LEU A 86 4.49 3.41 9.63
N GLN A 87 5.22 4.25 8.92
CA GLN A 87 5.67 3.96 7.55
C GLN A 87 6.62 2.75 7.49
N VAL A 88 7.54 2.62 8.45
CA VAL A 88 8.42 1.44 8.55
C VAL A 88 7.61 0.18 8.78
N SER A 89 6.59 0.22 9.63
CA SER A 89 5.70 -0.93 9.87
C SER A 89 4.95 -1.33 8.60
N GLN A 90 4.30 -0.37 7.94
CA GLN A 90 3.53 -0.60 6.71
C GLN A 90 4.40 -1.19 5.59
N LEU A 91 5.59 -0.62 5.36
CA LEU A 91 6.52 -1.12 4.35
C LEU A 91 7.11 -2.48 4.72
N THR A 92 7.31 -2.76 6.02
CA THR A 92 7.71 -4.10 6.49
C THR A 92 6.64 -5.13 6.18
N GLU A 93 5.36 -4.82 6.41
CA GLU A 93 4.25 -5.73 6.05
C GLU A 93 4.20 -5.99 4.55
N GLN A 94 4.44 -4.98 3.71
CA GLN A 94 4.54 -5.17 2.26
C GLN A 94 5.74 -6.07 1.88
N LEU A 95 6.88 -5.91 2.55
CA LEU A 95 8.04 -6.80 2.36
C LEU A 95 7.71 -8.24 2.79
N ASP A 96 7.00 -8.42 3.91
CA ASP A 96 6.58 -9.74 4.39
C ASP A 96 5.63 -10.42 3.39
N GLN A 97 4.68 -9.67 2.83
CA GLN A 97 3.78 -10.17 1.78
C GLN A 97 4.55 -10.56 0.52
N ARG A 98 5.52 -9.74 0.09
CA ARG A 98 6.37 -10.05 -1.08
C ARG A 98 7.26 -11.26 -0.85
N LEU A 99 7.70 -11.48 0.38
CA LEU A 99 8.45 -12.68 0.75
C LEU A 99 7.55 -13.91 0.74
N ALA A 100 6.33 -13.80 1.29
CA ALA A 100 5.34 -14.87 1.32
C ALA A 100 4.84 -15.24 -0.08
N SER A 101 4.69 -14.27 -0.99
CA SER A 101 4.34 -14.51 -2.39
C SER A 101 5.50 -15.08 -3.22
N GLY A 102 6.71 -15.12 -2.67
CA GLY A 102 7.92 -15.52 -3.38
C GLY A 102 8.43 -14.48 -4.39
N SER A 103 7.91 -13.25 -4.34
CA SER A 103 8.35 -12.14 -5.20
C SER A 103 9.75 -11.61 -4.84
N ILE A 104 10.23 -11.87 -3.62
CA ILE A 104 11.59 -11.55 -3.17
C ILE A 104 12.20 -12.75 -2.42
N THR A 105 13.53 -12.83 -2.39
CA THR A 105 14.25 -13.85 -1.61
C THR A 105 14.48 -13.39 -0.16
N ARG A 106 14.81 -14.32 0.76
CA ARG A 106 15.15 -13.97 2.15
C ARG A 106 16.36 -13.03 2.26
N GLN A 107 17.33 -13.14 1.36
CA GLN A 107 18.48 -12.24 1.35
C GLN A 107 18.07 -10.82 0.93
N GLN A 108 17.23 -10.70 -0.11
CA GLN A 108 16.68 -9.42 -0.55
C GLN A 108 15.77 -8.78 0.49
N TYR A 109 14.98 -9.57 1.22
CA TYR A 109 14.18 -9.10 2.34
C TYR A 109 15.06 -8.49 3.44
N ALA A 110 16.11 -9.20 3.86
CA ALA A 110 17.00 -8.72 4.92
C ALA A 110 17.74 -7.42 4.52
N ALA A 111 18.20 -7.34 3.27
CA ALA A 111 18.85 -6.13 2.75
C ALA A 111 17.88 -4.94 2.74
N GLN A 112 16.69 -5.09 2.15
CA GLN A 112 15.68 -4.03 2.11
C GLN A 112 15.23 -3.61 3.51
N LYS A 113 15.02 -4.57 4.42
CA LYS A 113 14.60 -4.28 5.80
C LYS A 113 15.66 -3.51 6.59
N ALA A 114 16.95 -3.72 6.32
CA ALA A 114 18.02 -3.00 6.97
C ALA A 114 18.08 -1.52 6.54
N GLU A 115 17.83 -1.25 5.26
CA GLU A 115 17.82 0.11 4.69
C GLU A 115 16.50 0.85 4.92
N LEU A 116 15.41 0.11 5.21
CA LEU A 116 14.06 0.64 5.24
C LEU A 116 13.91 1.85 6.17
N LYS A 117 14.44 1.76 7.40
CA LYS A 117 14.32 2.83 8.38
C LYS A 117 15.01 4.12 7.93
N GLU A 118 16.18 3.97 7.32
CA GLU A 118 16.93 5.12 6.80
C GLU A 118 16.20 5.76 5.63
N ILE A 119 15.73 4.95 4.66
CA ILE A 119 14.97 5.42 3.51
C ILE A 119 13.71 6.17 3.94
N VAL A 120 12.95 5.62 4.91
CA VAL A 120 11.76 6.29 5.44
C VAL A 120 12.12 7.61 6.12
N THR A 121 13.17 7.62 6.94
CA THR A 121 13.62 8.84 7.62
C THR A 121 13.99 9.92 6.59
N GLN A 122 14.74 9.57 5.55
CA GLN A 122 15.08 10.50 4.47
C GLN A 122 13.85 10.96 3.68
N SER A 123 12.92 10.05 3.39
CA SER A 123 11.68 10.38 2.68
C SER A 123 10.77 11.32 3.46
N VAL A 124 10.80 11.25 4.79
CA VAL A 124 10.01 12.13 5.66
C VAL A 124 10.60 13.53 5.73
N MET A 125 11.93 13.65 5.63
CA MET A 125 12.67 14.91 5.65
C MET A 125 12.79 15.57 4.27
N THR A 126 12.58 14.83 3.18
CA THR A 126 12.72 15.38 1.84
C THR A 126 11.55 16.31 1.52
N SER A 127 11.88 17.52 1.10
CA SER A 127 10.95 18.52 0.56
C SER A 127 11.03 18.47 -0.97
N PHE A 128 9.88 18.54 -1.66
CA PHE A 128 9.78 18.41 -3.11
C PHE A 128 9.54 19.76 -3.84
N GLY A 129 9.92 20.87 -3.19
CA GLY A 129 9.77 22.23 -3.73
C GLY A 129 10.77 22.62 -4.80
#